data_AF-A0A8S9LIQ6-F1
#
_entry.id   AF-A0A8S9LIQ6-F1
#
_cell.length_a   1.000
_cell.length_b   1.000
_cell.length_c   1.000
_cell.angle_alpha   90.00
_cell.angle_beta   90.00
_cell.angle_gamma   90.00
#
_symmetry.space_group_name_H-M   'P 1'
#
loop_
_entity.id
_entity.type
_entity.pdbx_description
1 polymer ?
#
loop_
_entity_poly.entity_id
_entity_poly.type
_entity_poly.pdbx_seq_one_letter_code
_entity_poly.pdbx_strand_id
1 'polypeptide(L)'
;MTFVSAYSGRGDRADPTTWPEVEGPLKVILFEGWMLGFKPLPAEVVKAVDPQLEIVNKNLEAYYEAWDKYIDAWVVIKIKDPSYVYRWRLQAEIAMRQAGKAGMSDDEVNDFVSRYLPAYKAYLPTLYEEGPSGSEPERVLAIDIDEERNPILAT
;
A
#
# COMPACT_ATOMS: atom_id res chain seq x y z
N MET A 1 5.01 5.23 14.97
CA MET A 1 5.93 6.09 14.20
C MET A 1 5.10 7.14 13.47
N THR A 2 5.51 8.40 13.54
CA THR A 2 4.80 9.51 12.87
C THR A 2 5.68 10.09 11.76
N PHE A 3 5.10 10.43 10.60
CA PHE A 3 5.80 11.08 9.49
C PHE A 3 5.45 12.57 9.45
N VAL A 4 6.44 13.42 9.18
CA VAL A 4 6.26 14.87 9.01
C VAL A 4 6.55 15.27 7.57
N SER A 5 5.89 16.33 7.06
CA SER A 5 6.11 16.88 5.72
C SER A 5 7.42 17.70 5.63
N ALA A 6 8.53 17.13 6.09
CA ALA A 6 9.86 17.73 6.02
C ALA A 6 10.42 17.77 4.59
N TYR A 7 11.48 18.54 4.38
CA TYR A 7 12.22 18.63 3.11
C TYR A 7 11.34 18.88 1.88
N SER A 8 10.48 19.90 1.97
CA SER A 8 9.56 20.29 0.88
C SER A 8 8.62 19.16 0.45
N GLY A 9 8.11 18.39 1.42
CA GLY A 9 7.14 17.31 1.17
C GLY A 9 7.76 15.96 0.81
N ARG A 10 9.10 15.83 0.81
CA ARG A 10 9.77 14.52 0.67
C ARG A 10 9.62 13.63 1.90
N GLY A 11 9.29 14.24 3.02
CA GLY A 11 9.01 13.56 4.27
C GLY A 11 10.27 13.24 5.08
N ASP A 12 10.08 13.12 6.38
CA ASP A 12 11.06 12.51 7.29
C ASP A 12 10.32 11.89 8.49
N ARG A 13 11.04 11.10 9.28
CA ARG A 13 10.55 10.62 10.57
C ARG A 13 10.37 11.81 11.50
N ALA A 14 9.24 11.87 12.21
CA ALA A 14 9.08 12.80 13.32
C ALA A 14 10.09 12.44 14.42
N ASP A 15 10.45 13.43 15.24
CA ASP A 15 11.29 13.22 16.41
C ASP A 15 10.69 12.11 17.29
N PRO A 16 11.47 11.07 17.68
CA PRO A 16 10.98 9.98 18.53
C PRO A 16 10.27 10.43 19.81
N THR A 17 10.65 11.58 20.37
CA THR A 17 9.99 12.18 21.56
C THR A 17 8.55 12.61 21.32
N THR A 18 8.14 12.73 20.05
CA THR A 18 6.77 13.09 19.65
C THR A 18 5.93 11.87 19.26
N TRP A 19 6.51 10.67 19.30
CA TRP A 19 5.79 9.47 18.92
C TRP A 19 4.72 9.13 19.95
N PRO A 20 3.52 8.70 19.50
CA PRO A 20 2.49 8.27 20.43
C PRO A 20 2.98 7.03 21.19
N GLU A 21 2.94 7.11 22.51
CA GLU A 21 3.14 5.97 23.40
C GLU A 21 1.79 5.33 23.71
N VAL A 22 1.76 4.00 23.70
CA VAL A 22 0.55 3.22 23.94
C VAL A 22 0.84 2.20 25.02
N GLU A 23 0.15 2.30 26.15
CA GLU A 23 0.26 1.37 27.26
C GLU A 23 -0.73 0.20 27.11
N GLY A 24 -0.27 -0.99 27.53
CA GLY A 24 -1.05 -2.22 27.43
C GLY A 24 -2.05 -2.43 28.59
N PRO A 25 -2.87 -3.50 28.51
CA PRO A 25 -2.86 -4.52 27.48
C PRO A 25 -3.66 -4.14 26.23
N LEU A 26 -3.07 -4.36 25.05
CA LEU A 26 -3.75 -4.19 23.76
C LEU A 26 -4.51 -5.46 23.38
N LYS A 27 -5.71 -5.30 22.83
CA LYS A 27 -6.53 -6.41 22.32
C LYS A 27 -6.34 -6.66 20.83
N VAL A 28 -6.16 -5.57 20.07
CA VAL A 28 -5.99 -5.59 18.62
C VAL A 28 -4.99 -4.49 18.25
N ILE A 29 -4.11 -4.80 17.31
CA ILE A 29 -3.23 -3.82 16.66
C ILE A 29 -3.63 -3.80 15.19
N LEU A 30 -4.00 -2.63 14.68
CA LEU A 30 -4.20 -2.44 13.25
C LEU A 30 -2.87 -2.00 12.64
N PHE A 31 -2.32 -2.83 11.75
CA PHE A 31 -1.14 -2.52 10.97
C PHE A 31 -1.52 -2.40 9.51
N GLU A 32 -1.33 -1.23 8.92
CA GLU A 32 -1.77 -0.92 7.55
C GLU A 32 -0.62 -0.48 6.65
N GLY A 33 -0.79 -0.71 5.35
CA GLY A 33 0.13 -0.26 4.31
C GLY A 33 -0.30 -0.77 2.94
N TRP A 34 -0.04 0.03 1.90
CA TRP A 34 -0.49 -0.24 0.53
C TRP A 34 0.13 -1.49 -0.12
N MET A 35 1.27 -1.94 0.39
CA MET A 35 2.05 -3.07 -0.15
C MET A 35 2.17 -4.25 0.82
N LEU A 36 1.46 -4.21 1.96
CA LEU A 36 1.53 -5.32 2.92
C LEU A 36 1.01 -6.61 2.28
N GLY A 37 1.69 -7.72 2.54
CA GLY A 37 1.35 -9.02 1.98
C GLY A 37 1.85 -9.27 0.56
N PHE A 38 2.48 -8.31 -0.12
CA PHE A 38 3.14 -8.57 -1.41
C PHE A 38 4.24 -9.62 -1.23
N LYS A 39 4.32 -10.55 -2.19
CA LYS A 39 5.32 -11.62 -2.20
C LYS A 39 6.41 -11.32 -3.22
N PRO A 40 7.70 -11.56 -2.91
CA PRO A 40 8.74 -11.57 -3.92
C PRO A 40 8.41 -12.59 -5.02
N LEU A 41 8.61 -12.19 -6.27
CA LEU A 41 8.35 -13.02 -7.45
C LEU A 41 9.65 -13.35 -8.17
N PRO A 42 9.66 -14.32 -9.10
CA PRO A 42 10.83 -14.57 -9.94
C PRO A 42 11.28 -13.30 -10.67
N ALA A 43 12.59 -13.03 -10.68
CA ALA A 43 13.15 -11.78 -11.22
C ALA A 43 12.70 -11.48 -12.66
N GLU A 44 12.59 -12.51 -13.51
CA GLU A 44 12.14 -12.35 -14.90
C GLU A 44 10.69 -11.86 -15.01
N VAL A 45 9.82 -12.25 -14.07
CA VAL A 45 8.41 -11.82 -14.05
C VAL A 45 8.32 -10.33 -13.73
N VAL A 46 9.04 -9.86 -12.71
CA VAL A 46 8.99 -8.44 -12.30
C VAL A 46 9.69 -7.54 -13.32
N LYS A 47 10.82 -7.99 -13.90
CA LYS A 47 11.54 -7.23 -14.94
C LYS A 47 10.73 -7.09 -16.23
N ALA A 48 9.89 -8.07 -16.56
CA ALA A 48 9.00 -7.98 -17.70
C ALA A 48 7.91 -6.90 -17.52
N VAL A 49 7.54 -6.59 -16.27
CA VAL A 49 6.63 -5.48 -15.95
C VAL A 49 7.37 -4.15 -15.97
N ASP A 50 8.48 -4.06 -15.23
CA ASP A 50 9.37 -2.90 -15.20
C ASP A 50 10.76 -3.35 -14.70
N PRO A 51 11.85 -3.13 -15.47
CA PRO A 51 13.21 -3.50 -15.04
C PRO A 51 13.62 -2.93 -13.67
N GLN A 52 13.09 -1.77 -13.27
CA GLN A 52 13.41 -1.15 -11.98
C GLN A 52 12.83 -1.93 -10.79
N LEU A 53 11.84 -2.80 -11.03
CA LEU A 53 11.25 -3.63 -9.97
C LEU A 53 12.20 -4.72 -9.47
N GLU A 54 13.28 -5.07 -10.16
CA GLU A 54 14.23 -6.07 -9.67
C GLU A 54 14.77 -5.71 -8.28
N ILE A 55 15.13 -4.43 -8.08
CA ILE A 55 15.62 -3.94 -6.78
C ILE A 55 14.50 -3.93 -5.76
N VAL A 56 13.30 -3.49 -6.14
CA VAL A 56 12.12 -3.44 -5.26
C VAL A 56 11.74 -4.85 -4.80
N ASN A 57 11.74 -5.82 -5.71
CA ASN A 57 11.42 -7.21 -5.47
C ASN A 57 12.42 -7.86 -4.50
N LYS A 58 13.71 -7.56 -4.65
CA LYS A 58 14.73 -8.00 -3.71
C LYS A 58 14.54 -7.41 -2.32
N ASN A 59 14.20 -6.11 -2.23
CA ASN A 59 13.95 -5.47 -0.94
C ASN A 59 12.71 -6.05 -0.23
N LEU A 60 11.71 -6.51 -1.00
CA LEU A 60 10.50 -7.12 -0.48
C LEU A 60 10.77 -8.43 0.28
N GLU A 61 11.83 -9.15 -0.04
CA GLU A 61 12.21 -10.41 0.66
C GLU A 61 12.40 -10.21 2.17
N ALA A 62 12.85 -9.03 2.59
CA ALA A 62 13.07 -8.74 4.01
C ALA A 62 11.77 -8.54 4.80
N TYR A 63 10.64 -8.30 4.13
CA TYR A 63 9.42 -7.81 4.80
C TYR A 63 8.67 -8.91 5.53
N TYR A 64 8.84 -10.16 5.09
CA TYR A 64 8.31 -11.31 5.81
C TYR A 64 8.86 -11.41 7.23
N GLU A 65 10.19 -11.32 7.36
CA GLU A 65 10.88 -11.36 8.64
C GLU A 65 10.67 -10.09 9.46
N ALA A 66 10.47 -8.95 8.80
CA ALA A 66 10.27 -7.67 9.46
C ALA A 66 8.88 -7.53 10.10
N TRP A 67 7.82 -7.97 9.42
CA TRP A 67 6.45 -7.85 9.96
C TRP A 67 5.45 -8.93 9.51
N ASP A 68 5.49 -9.46 8.28
CA ASP A 68 4.35 -10.28 7.80
C ASP A 68 4.13 -11.53 8.66
N LYS A 69 5.21 -12.15 9.15
CA LYS A 69 5.14 -13.33 10.03
C LYS A 69 4.48 -13.07 11.39
N TYR A 70 4.31 -11.80 11.77
CA TYR A 70 3.67 -11.40 13.03
C TYR A 70 2.20 -11.02 12.85
N ILE A 71 1.66 -11.08 11.62
CA ILE A 71 0.29 -10.68 11.34
C ILE A 71 -0.64 -11.89 11.51
N ASP A 72 -1.53 -11.81 12.50
CA ASP A 72 -2.45 -12.89 12.85
C ASP A 72 -3.65 -13.03 11.91
N ALA A 73 -4.08 -11.94 11.26
CA ALA A 73 -5.23 -11.90 10.37
C ALA A 73 -5.12 -10.72 9.40
N TRP A 74 -5.73 -10.87 8.23
CA TRP A 74 -5.60 -9.93 7.13
C TRP A 74 -6.95 -9.43 6.64
N VAL A 75 -7.00 -8.15 6.29
CA VAL A 75 -8.09 -7.56 5.50
C VAL A 75 -7.48 -7.03 4.21
N VAL A 76 -7.88 -7.60 3.08
CA VAL A 76 -7.35 -7.25 1.76
C VAL A 76 -8.44 -6.55 0.96
N ILE A 77 -8.22 -5.28 0.62
CA ILE A 77 -9.11 -4.52 -0.25
C ILE A 77 -8.68 -4.77 -1.70
N LYS A 78 -9.53 -5.45 -2.46
CA LYS A 78 -9.31 -5.80 -3.86
C LYS A 78 -9.90 -4.74 -4.78
N ILE A 79 -9.07 -4.19 -5.67
CA ILE A 79 -9.49 -3.22 -6.68
C ILE A 79 -9.55 -3.92 -8.04
N LYS A 80 -10.63 -3.66 -8.79
CA LYS A 80 -10.81 -4.27 -10.12
C LYS A 80 -9.81 -3.74 -11.15
N ASP A 81 -9.52 -2.45 -11.09
CA ASP A 81 -8.60 -1.79 -12.00
C ASP A 81 -7.65 -0.88 -11.21
N PRO A 82 -6.33 -1.14 -11.25
CA PRO A 82 -5.32 -0.27 -10.66
C PRO A 82 -5.37 1.19 -11.16
N SER A 83 -5.99 1.46 -12.31
CA SER A 83 -6.20 2.82 -12.81
C SER A 83 -7.06 3.69 -11.88
N TYR A 84 -7.91 3.09 -11.04
CA TYR A 84 -8.70 3.81 -10.04
C TYR A 84 -7.83 4.56 -9.03
N VAL A 85 -6.62 4.06 -8.75
CA VAL A 85 -5.66 4.71 -7.84
C VAL A 85 -5.32 6.12 -8.32
N TYR A 86 -5.19 6.33 -9.63
CA TYR A 86 -4.95 7.66 -10.18
C TYR A 86 -6.12 8.60 -9.90
N ARG A 87 -7.34 8.16 -10.22
CA ARG A 87 -8.57 8.95 -10.00
C ARG A 87 -8.76 9.30 -8.52
N TRP A 88 -8.56 8.33 -7.63
CA TRP A 88 -8.67 8.54 -6.19
C TRP A 88 -7.61 9.49 -5.65
N ARG A 89 -6.37 9.40 -6.15
CA ARG A 89 -5.31 10.32 -5.75
C ARG A 89 -5.60 11.73 -6.24
N LEU A 90 -6.08 11.87 -7.48
CA LEU A 90 -6.48 13.14 -8.05
C LEU A 90 -7.63 13.78 -7.24
N GLN A 91 -8.67 13.01 -6.89
CA GLN A 91 -9.76 13.48 -6.03
C GLN A 91 -9.26 13.98 -4.66
N ALA A 92 -8.32 13.26 -4.03
CA ALA A 92 -7.74 13.66 -2.76
C ALA A 92 -6.96 14.98 -2.87
N GLU A 93 -6.17 15.16 -3.93
CA GLU A 93 -5.42 16.40 -4.18
C GLU A 93 -6.34 17.58 -4.53
N ILE A 94 -7.41 17.35 -5.30
CA ILE A 94 -8.44 18.39 -5.55
C ILE A 94 -9.09 18.82 -4.23
N ALA A 95 -9.48 17.87 -3.38
CA ALA A 95 -10.06 18.17 -2.08
C ALA A 95 -9.11 18.98 -1.17
N MET A 96 -7.81 18.65 -1.17
CA MET A 96 -6.79 19.43 -0.44
C MET A 96 -6.65 20.85 -0.98
N ARG A 97 -6.60 21.03 -2.31
CA ARG A 97 -6.55 22.34 -2.96
C ARG A 97 -7.79 23.19 -2.64
N GLN A 98 -8.98 22.58 -2.68
CA GLN A 98 -10.25 23.24 -2.31
C GLN A 98 -10.28 23.64 -0.84
N ALA A 99 -9.63 22.88 0.04
CA ALA A 99 -9.44 23.22 1.45
C ALA A 99 -8.36 24.29 1.70
N GLY A 100 -7.79 24.88 0.64
CA GLY A 100 -6.77 25.94 0.74
C GLY A 100 -5.36 25.45 1.10
N LYS A 101 -5.10 24.15 1.00
CA LYS A 101 -3.78 23.57 1.22
C LYS A 101 -3.00 23.49 -0.11
N ALA A 102 -1.68 23.49 -0.02
CA ALA A 102 -0.83 23.14 -1.16
C ALA A 102 -1.14 21.70 -1.60
N GLY A 103 -1.23 21.48 -2.91
CA GLY A 103 -1.49 20.18 -3.50
C GLY A 103 -0.81 20.06 -4.86
N MET A 104 -0.65 18.83 -5.32
CA MET A 104 -0.03 18.53 -6.61
C MET A 104 -0.96 18.93 -7.77
N SER A 105 -0.34 19.35 -8.87
CA SER A 105 -1.01 19.44 -10.17
C SER A 105 -1.37 18.05 -10.70
N ASP A 106 -2.24 18.00 -11.69
CA ASP A 106 -2.74 16.74 -12.25
C ASP A 106 -1.61 15.93 -12.93
N ASP A 107 -0.61 16.61 -13.51
CA ASP A 107 0.61 16.00 -14.07
C ASP A 107 1.53 15.44 -12.98
N GLU A 108 1.72 16.18 -11.88
CA GLU A 108 2.49 15.70 -10.72
C GLU A 108 1.81 14.51 -10.03
N VAL A 109 0.47 14.49 -9.98
CA VAL A 109 -0.29 13.32 -9.52
C VAL A 109 -0.04 12.14 -10.43
N ASN A 110 -0.04 12.34 -11.74
CA ASN A 110 0.19 11.26 -12.70
C ASN A 110 1.59 10.69 -12.55
N ASP A 111 2.60 11.55 -12.50
CA ASP A 111 4.00 11.16 -12.25
C ASP A 111 4.12 10.39 -10.92
N PHE A 112 3.54 10.92 -9.84
CA PHE A 112 3.55 10.28 -8.53
C PHE A 112 2.94 8.88 -8.56
N VAL A 113 1.72 8.73 -9.09
CA VAL A 113 1.00 7.45 -9.13
C VAL A 113 1.70 6.45 -10.05
N SER A 114 2.29 6.92 -11.16
CA SER A 114 2.99 6.07 -12.13
C SER A 114 4.11 5.24 -11.50
N ARG A 115 4.72 5.72 -10.42
CA ARG A 115 5.79 5.01 -9.69
C ARG A 115 5.30 3.77 -8.92
N TYR A 116 4.00 3.71 -8.61
CA TYR A 116 3.39 2.61 -7.85
C TYR A 116 2.67 1.60 -8.75
N LEU A 117 2.19 2.03 -9.91
CA LEU A 117 1.45 1.18 -10.85
C LEU A 117 2.22 -0.08 -11.30
N PRO A 118 3.54 -0.04 -11.57
CA PRO A 118 4.31 -1.25 -11.88
C PRO A 118 4.25 -2.29 -10.76
N ALA A 119 4.35 -1.86 -9.51
CA ALA A 119 4.24 -2.75 -8.36
C ALA A 119 2.84 -3.39 -8.29
N TYR A 120 1.77 -2.61 -8.50
CA TYR A 120 0.42 -3.19 -8.55
C TYR A 120 0.26 -4.23 -9.66
N LYS A 121 0.78 -3.94 -10.87
CA LYS A 121 0.75 -4.87 -11.99
C LYS A 121 1.52 -6.16 -11.72
N ALA A 122 2.65 -6.06 -11.02
CA ALA A 122 3.49 -7.22 -10.69
C ALA A 122 2.90 -8.07 -9.55
N TYR A 123 2.48 -7.44 -8.44
CA TYR A 123 2.24 -8.16 -7.19
C TYR A 123 0.77 -8.40 -6.84
N LEU A 124 -0.18 -7.58 -7.34
CA LEU A 124 -1.61 -7.79 -7.05
C LEU A 124 -2.16 -9.13 -7.54
N PRO A 125 -1.79 -9.65 -8.74
CA PRO A 125 -2.30 -10.94 -9.19
C PRO A 125 -2.04 -12.06 -8.17
N THR A 126 -0.79 -12.19 -7.73
CA THR A 126 -0.40 -13.19 -6.72
C THR A 126 -1.03 -12.92 -5.36
N LEU A 127 -1.09 -11.65 -4.91
CA LEU A 127 -1.77 -11.30 -3.65
C LEU A 127 -3.25 -11.70 -3.68
N TYR A 128 -3.94 -11.50 -4.80
CA TYR A 128 -5.37 -11.77 -4.90
C TYR A 128 -5.70 -13.24 -5.09
N GLU A 129 -4.81 -13.99 -5.73
CA GLU A 129 -4.93 -15.43 -5.96
C GLU A 129 -4.54 -16.25 -4.73
N GLU A 130 -3.39 -15.94 -4.12
CA GLU A 130 -2.80 -16.76 -3.06
C GLU A 130 -2.95 -16.16 -1.65
N GLY A 131 -3.36 -14.89 -1.55
CA GLY A 131 -3.35 -14.15 -0.30
C GLY A 131 -1.97 -13.63 0.13
N PRO A 132 -1.93 -12.87 1.23
CA PRO A 132 -0.71 -12.28 1.79
C PRO A 132 0.40 -13.29 2.09
N SER A 133 1.65 -12.81 2.14
CA SER A 133 2.80 -13.64 2.52
C SER A 133 2.61 -14.28 3.89
N GLY A 134 2.65 -15.61 3.95
CA GLY A 134 2.50 -16.39 5.19
C GLY A 134 1.09 -16.46 5.78
N SER A 135 0.06 -15.94 5.11
CA SER A 135 -1.30 -15.97 5.65
C SER A 135 -1.98 -17.34 5.51
N GLU A 136 -2.81 -17.68 6.47
CA GLU A 136 -3.79 -18.78 6.37
C GLU A 136 -5.07 -18.27 5.68
N PRO A 137 -5.60 -18.94 4.63
CA PRO A 137 -6.79 -18.48 3.92
C PRO A 137 -8.01 -18.19 4.80
N GLU A 138 -8.20 -18.97 5.87
CA GLU A 138 -9.31 -18.81 6.83
C GLU A 138 -9.22 -17.52 7.66
N ARG A 139 -8.05 -16.87 7.65
CA ARG A 139 -7.75 -15.64 8.39
C ARG A 139 -7.58 -14.42 7.47
N VAL A 140 -7.96 -14.55 6.21
CA VAL A 140 -7.94 -13.47 5.22
C VAL A 140 -9.38 -13.12 4.87
N LEU A 141 -9.77 -11.88 5.13
CA LEU A 141 -11.01 -11.30 4.61
C LEU A 141 -10.67 -10.48 3.37
N ALA A 142 -11.10 -10.94 2.19
CA ALA A 142 -10.95 -10.18 0.95
C ALA A 142 -12.24 -9.41 0.63
N ILE A 143 -12.11 -8.12 0.31
CA ILE A 143 -13.25 -7.25 -0.01
C ILE A 143 -13.01 -6.61 -1.37
N ASP A 144 -13.81 -6.97 -2.36
CA ASP A 144 -13.82 -6.32 -3.68
C ASP A 144 -14.55 -4.99 -3.61
N ILE A 145 -13.93 -3.93 -4.14
CA ILE A 145 -14.56 -2.61 -4.25
C ILE A 145 -14.68 -2.14 -5.70
N ASP A 146 -15.68 -1.31 -5.97
CA ASP A 146 -15.84 -0.60 -7.24
C ASP A 146 -15.02 0.69 -7.27
N GLU A 147 -15.12 1.43 -8.39
CA GLU A 147 -14.47 2.73 -8.56
C GLU A 147 -14.93 3.77 -7.52
N GLU A 148 -16.16 3.65 -7.02
CA GLU A 148 -16.77 4.54 -6.04
C GLU A 148 -16.41 4.15 -4.59
N ARG A 149 -15.59 3.09 -4.43
CA ARG A 149 -15.15 2.50 -3.16
C ARG A 149 -16.27 1.80 -2.39
N ASN A 150 -17.34 1.39 -3.08
CA ASN A 150 -18.39 0.57 -2.49
C ASN A 150 -17.98 -0.91 -2.50
N PRO A 151 -18.26 -1.66 -1.42
CA PRO A 151 -18.03 -3.10 -1.40
C PRO A 151 -19.00 -3.81 -2.34
N ILE A 152 -18.47 -4.68 -3.20
CA ILE A 152 -19.24 -5.48 -4.16
C ILE A 152 -19.40 -6.91 -3.64
N LEU A 153 -18.32 -7.48 -3.10
CA LEU A 153 -18.27 -8.85 -2.61
C LEU A 153 -17.26 -8.95 -1.47
N ALA A 154 -17.58 -9.77 -0.46
CA ALA A 154 -16.64 -10.16 0.59
C ALA A 154 -16.53 -11.69 0.60
N THR A 155 -15.31 -12.21 0.56
CA THR A 155 -14.99 -13.64 0.54
C THR A 155 -13.90 -13.97 1.52
#